data_AF-A0A2E3BZH0-F1
#
_entry.id   AF-A0A2E3BZH0-F1
#
_cell.length_a   1.000
_cell.length_b   1.000
_cell.length_c   1.000
_cell.angle_alpha   90.00
_cell.angle_beta   90.00
_cell.angle_gamma   90.00
#
_symmetry.space_group_name_H-M   'P 1'
#
loop_
_entity.id
_entity.type
_entity.pdbx_description
1 polymer ?
#
loop_
_entity_poly.entity_id
_entity_poly.type
_entity_poly.pdbx_seq_one_letter_code
_entity_poly.pdbx_strand_id
1 'polypeptide(L)'
;MFKNKVESVSKRIDKLKVKHQIDIINTKQKIIDDLLIEYPFLEEYKKDIYMKFLNKESPEIKKTKEKEIILDQFKYKDKIYYKDDNNSIWDDKANLIGVIRKYKNNIPQCDFFNEKQIDNIKNFDLV
;
A
#
# COMPACT_ATOMS: atom_id res chain seq x y z
N MET A 1 34.06 31.88 -7.31
CA MET A 1 34.04 30.84 -6.25
C MET A 1 32.70 30.09 -6.09
N PHE A 2 31.54 30.67 -6.45
CA PHE A 2 30.22 30.01 -6.30
C PHE A 2 29.93 28.88 -7.31
N LYS A 3 30.31 29.04 -8.60
CA LYS A 3 30.08 28.03 -9.65
C LYS A 3 30.70 26.66 -9.32
N ASN A 4 31.93 26.65 -8.80
CA ASN A 4 32.63 25.40 -8.43
C ASN A 4 31.95 24.65 -7.27
N LYS A 5 31.24 25.36 -6.37
CA LYS A 5 30.49 24.73 -5.27
C LYS A 5 29.19 24.07 -5.77
N VAL A 6 28.47 24.71 -6.69
CA VAL A 6 27.23 24.15 -7.29
C VAL A 6 27.55 22.89 -8.10
N GLU A 7 28.62 22.92 -8.90
CA GLU A 7 29.03 21.77 -9.70
C GLU A 7 29.47 20.56 -8.83
N SER A 8 30.12 20.83 -7.69
CA SER A 8 30.48 19.80 -6.70
C SER A 8 29.26 19.18 -6.02
N VAL A 9 28.24 19.97 -5.70
CA VAL A 9 26.97 19.49 -5.13
C VAL A 9 26.21 18.63 -6.15
N SER A 10 26.13 19.06 -7.41
CA SER A 10 25.49 18.26 -8.48
C SER A 10 26.14 16.88 -8.63
N LYS A 11 27.48 16.82 -8.72
CA LYS A 11 28.22 15.55 -8.83
C LYS A 11 28.01 14.63 -7.62
N ARG A 12 27.80 15.19 -6.42
CA ARG A 12 27.44 14.40 -5.22
C ARG A 12 26.02 13.85 -5.29
N ILE A 13 25.06 14.65 -5.75
CA ILE A 13 23.68 14.21 -5.95
C ILE A 13 23.62 13.08 -6.97
N ASP A 14 24.34 13.19 -8.08
CA ASP A 14 24.35 12.15 -9.12
C ASP A 14 24.96 10.84 -8.62
N LYS A 15 26.07 10.91 -7.86
CA LYS A 15 26.64 9.73 -7.19
C LYS A 15 25.66 9.07 -6.21
N LEU A 16 24.91 9.86 -5.44
CA LEU A 16 23.90 9.35 -4.52
C LEU A 16 22.72 8.69 -5.26
N LYS A 17 22.28 9.27 -6.38
CA LYS A 17 21.23 8.68 -7.22
C LYS A 17 21.67 7.33 -7.80
N VAL A 18 22.88 7.25 -8.33
CA VAL A 18 23.45 5.99 -8.87
C VAL A 18 23.56 4.94 -7.77
N LYS A 19 24.09 5.31 -6.60
CA LYS A 19 24.17 4.39 -5.45
C LYS A 19 22.79 3.86 -5.05
N HIS A 20 21.80 4.75 -4.93
CA HIS A 20 20.44 4.38 -4.57
C HIS A 20 19.80 3.42 -5.60
N GLN A 21 20.03 3.66 -6.90
CA GLN A 21 19.56 2.74 -7.95
C GLN A 21 20.20 1.35 -7.85
N ILE A 22 21.50 1.28 -7.56
CA ILE A 22 22.21 0.02 -7.34
C ILE A 22 21.62 -0.73 -6.14
N ASP A 23 21.38 -0.04 -5.02
CA ASP A 23 20.79 -0.65 -3.81
C ASP A 23 19.39 -1.21 -4.08
N ILE A 24 18.56 -0.51 -4.87
CA ILE A 24 17.25 -1.00 -5.31
C ILE A 24 17.39 -2.26 -6.16
N ILE A 25 18.30 -2.26 -7.14
CA ILE A 25 18.53 -3.42 -8.02
C ILE A 25 18.96 -4.64 -7.19
N ASN A 26 19.93 -4.46 -6.28
CA ASN A 26 20.42 -5.53 -5.41
C ASN A 26 19.29 -6.10 -4.53
N THR A 27 18.43 -5.24 -3.99
CA THR A 27 17.29 -5.67 -3.17
C THR A 27 16.28 -6.47 -3.99
N LYS A 28 15.93 -6.00 -5.19
CA LYS A 28 15.02 -6.72 -6.10
C LYS A 28 15.59 -8.08 -6.50
N GLN A 29 16.89 -8.16 -6.78
CA GLN A 29 17.55 -9.42 -7.11
C GLN A 29 17.49 -10.41 -5.96
N LYS A 30 17.77 -9.95 -4.73
CA LYS A 30 17.69 -10.79 -3.53
C LYS A 30 16.30 -11.40 -3.32
N ILE A 31 15.24 -10.61 -3.51
CA ILE A 31 13.86 -11.12 -3.41
C ILE A 31 13.58 -12.22 -4.43
N ILE A 32 14.07 -12.06 -5.67
CA ILE A 32 13.92 -13.08 -6.70
C ILE A 32 14.69 -14.34 -6.33
N ASP A 33 15.91 -14.19 -5.83
CA ASP A 33 16.73 -15.32 -5.40
C ASP A 33 16.06 -16.09 -4.25
N ASP A 34 15.52 -15.38 -3.25
CA ASP A 34 14.77 -15.97 -2.13
C ASP A 34 13.52 -16.70 -2.63
N LEU A 35 12.78 -16.14 -3.60
CA LEU A 35 11.62 -16.79 -4.24
C LEU A 35 12.00 -18.06 -5.00
N LEU A 36 13.13 -18.08 -5.70
CA LEU A 36 13.59 -19.24 -6.45
C LEU A 36 14.07 -20.37 -5.53
N ILE A 37 14.60 -20.03 -4.35
CA ILE A 37 14.92 -21.00 -3.30
C ILE A 37 13.64 -21.63 -2.75
N GLU A 38 12.61 -20.83 -2.45
CA GLU A 38 11.35 -21.30 -1.89
C GLU A 38 10.53 -22.10 -2.92
N TYR A 39 10.61 -21.73 -4.20
CA TYR A 39 9.87 -22.33 -5.30
C TYR A 39 10.78 -22.71 -6.48
N PRO A 40 11.55 -23.82 -6.39
CA PRO A 40 12.55 -24.20 -7.39
C PRO A 40 12.01 -24.44 -8.81
N PHE A 41 10.72 -24.78 -8.92
CA PHE A 41 10.07 -24.95 -10.22
C PHE A 41 10.00 -23.64 -11.03
N LEU A 42 10.21 -22.48 -10.38
CA LEU A 42 10.24 -21.17 -11.03
C LEU A 42 11.56 -20.87 -11.75
N GLU A 43 12.60 -21.69 -11.58
CA GLU A 43 13.92 -21.48 -12.21
C GLU A 43 13.82 -21.42 -13.74
N GLU A 44 12.89 -22.17 -14.34
CA GLU A 44 12.64 -22.12 -15.79
C GLU A 44 12.13 -20.73 -16.27
N TYR A 45 11.48 -19.97 -15.38
CA TYR A 45 10.93 -18.63 -15.65
C TYR A 45 11.82 -17.49 -15.13
N LYS A 46 12.99 -17.80 -14.58
CA LYS A 46 13.88 -16.83 -13.92
C LYS A 46 14.13 -15.58 -14.75
N LYS A 47 14.45 -15.74 -16.03
CA LYS A 47 14.72 -14.62 -16.95
C LYS A 47 13.51 -13.70 -17.10
N ASP A 48 12.31 -14.26 -17.21
CA ASP A 48 11.07 -13.49 -17.35
C ASP A 48 10.69 -12.80 -16.04
N ILE A 49 10.93 -13.45 -14.90
CA ILE A 49 10.74 -12.87 -13.57
C ILE A 49 11.65 -11.65 -13.40
N TYR A 50 12.96 -11.78 -13.66
CA TYR A 50 13.89 -10.65 -13.61
C TYR A 50 13.47 -9.53 -14.54
N MET A 51 13.14 -9.84 -15.80
CA MET A 51 12.76 -8.81 -16.77
C MET A 51 11.49 -8.06 -16.33
N LYS A 52 10.50 -8.75 -15.75
CA LYS A 52 9.27 -8.11 -15.25
C LYS A 52 9.51 -7.30 -13.98
N PHE A 53 10.37 -7.76 -13.07
CA PHE A 53 10.56 -7.13 -11.76
C PHE A 53 11.59 -5.98 -11.80
N LEU A 54 12.65 -6.13 -12.60
CA LEU A 54 13.71 -5.14 -12.76
C LEU A 54 13.31 -4.02 -13.71
N ASN A 55 12.58 -4.33 -14.81
CA ASN A 55 12.18 -3.31 -15.80
C ASN A 55 10.83 -2.66 -15.53
N LYS A 56 10.08 -3.13 -14.52
CA LYS A 56 9.02 -2.27 -13.97
C LYS A 56 9.74 -1.06 -13.38
N GLU A 57 9.52 0.11 -14.00
CA GLU A 57 9.60 1.37 -13.27
C GLU A 57 8.95 1.09 -11.93
N SER A 58 9.69 1.29 -10.82
CA SER A 58 9.06 1.23 -9.51
C SER A 58 7.80 2.05 -9.65
N PRO A 59 6.59 1.50 -9.35
CA PRO A 59 5.42 2.35 -9.28
C PRO A 59 5.89 3.53 -8.45
N GLU A 60 5.76 4.74 -9.02
CA GLU A 60 6.24 5.95 -8.34
C GLU A 60 5.91 5.72 -6.88
N ILE A 61 6.93 5.70 -6.02
CA ILE A 61 6.68 5.88 -4.60
C ILE A 61 6.21 7.32 -4.56
N LYS A 62 4.96 7.54 -5.00
CA LYS A 62 4.15 8.64 -4.57
C LYS A 62 4.32 8.51 -3.08
N LYS A 63 5.06 9.44 -2.49
CA LYS A 63 4.94 9.73 -1.08
C LYS A 63 3.46 9.58 -0.84
N THR A 64 3.08 8.53 -0.14
CA THR A 64 1.73 8.38 0.36
C THR A 64 1.64 9.59 1.27
N LYS A 65 1.16 10.72 0.71
CA LYS A 65 0.44 11.70 1.50
C LYS A 65 -0.52 10.81 2.25
N GLU A 66 -0.30 10.67 3.56
CA GLU A 66 -1.23 9.98 4.45
C GLU A 66 -2.61 10.39 3.96
N LYS A 67 -3.34 9.44 3.38
CA LYS A 67 -4.67 9.73 2.89
C LYS A 67 -5.48 9.89 4.16
N GLU A 68 -5.67 11.13 4.58
CA GLU A 68 -6.65 11.46 5.60
C GLU A 68 -7.99 10.92 5.11
N ILE A 69 -8.52 9.91 5.81
CA ILE A 69 -9.86 9.40 5.59
C ILE A 69 -10.76 10.26 6.45
N ILE A 70 -11.62 11.07 5.82
CA ILE A 70 -12.64 11.84 6.53
C ILE A 70 -13.79 10.88 6.85
N LEU A 71 -14.23 10.90 8.10
CA LEU A 71 -15.28 10.03 8.60
C LEU A 71 -16.50 10.82 9.05
N ASP A 72 -17.67 10.51 8.48
CA ASP A 72 -18.95 11.06 8.91
C ASP A 72 -19.54 10.21 10.03
N GLN A 73 -19.97 10.86 11.11
CA GLN A 73 -20.65 10.19 12.20
C GLN A 73 -22.13 9.92 11.87
N PHE A 74 -22.62 8.72 12.16
CA PHE A 74 -24.03 8.37 12.04
C PHE A 74 -24.51 7.46 13.19
N LYS A 75 -25.82 7.45 13.44
CA LYS A 75 -26.45 6.62 14.48
C LYS A 75 -27.17 5.43 13.85
N TYR A 76 -26.92 4.22 14.36
CA TYR A 76 -27.60 2.99 13.94
C TYR A 76 -27.87 2.09 15.14
N LYS A 77 -29.13 1.66 15.33
CA LYS A 77 -29.58 0.84 16.49
C LYS A 77 -29.02 1.34 17.84
N ASP A 78 -29.20 2.63 18.08
CA ASP A 78 -28.74 3.32 19.29
C ASP A 78 -27.22 3.38 19.55
N LYS A 79 -26.40 2.92 18.61
CA LYS A 79 -24.94 3.09 18.64
C LYS A 79 -24.48 4.12 17.62
N ILE A 80 -23.37 4.77 17.93
CA ILE A 80 -22.68 5.70 17.05
C ILE A 80 -21.64 4.91 16.25
N TYR A 81 -21.59 5.16 14.96
CA TYR A 81 -20.61 4.61 14.03
C TYR A 81 -20.08 5.71 13.13
N TYR A 82 -19.00 5.40 12.42
CA TYR A 82 -18.34 6.31 11.50
C TYR A 82 -18.39 5.72 10.09
N LYS A 83 -18.60 6.53 9.06
CA LYS A 83 -18.54 6.07 7.66
C LYS A 83 -17.57 6.90 6.82
N ASP A 84 -16.92 6.27 5.86
CA ASP A 84 -16.17 6.98 4.82
C ASP A 84 -17.06 7.28 3.58
N ASP A 85 -16.47 7.95 2.59
CA ASP A 85 -17.11 8.27 1.30
C ASP A 85 -17.49 7.01 0.48
N ASN A 86 -16.86 5.87 0.78
CA ASN A 86 -17.11 4.59 0.13
C ASN A 86 -18.19 3.77 0.84
N ASN A 87 -18.90 4.35 1.82
CA ASN A 87 -19.90 3.68 2.66
C ASN A 87 -19.33 2.53 3.52
N SER A 88 -18.02 2.51 3.76
CA SER A 88 -17.41 1.62 4.74
C SER A 88 -17.74 2.09 6.15
N ILE A 89 -18.01 1.17 7.07
CA ILE A 89 -18.37 1.48 8.46
C ILE A 89 -17.17 1.18 9.36
N TRP A 90 -16.79 2.18 10.15
CA TRP A 90 -15.64 2.16 11.06
C TRP A 90 -16.10 2.31 12.52
N ASP A 91 -15.38 1.65 13.44
CA ASP A 91 -15.56 1.84 14.87
C ASP A 91 -14.76 3.06 15.41
N ASP A 92 -14.88 3.33 16.70
CA ASP A 92 -14.18 4.41 17.42
C ASP A 92 -12.66 4.22 17.49
N LYS A 93 -12.17 3.02 17.16
CA LYS A 93 -10.76 2.65 17.11
C LYS A 93 -10.24 2.60 15.66
N ALA A 94 -11.01 3.11 14.70
CA ALA A 94 -10.71 3.08 13.28
C ALA A 94 -10.52 1.66 12.70
N ASN A 95 -11.23 0.67 13.24
CA ASN A 95 -11.35 -0.64 12.60
C ASN A 95 -12.51 -0.63 11.62
N LEU A 96 -12.29 -1.20 10.44
CA LEU A 96 -13.33 -1.48 9.47
C LEU A 96 -14.22 -2.63 9.97
N ILE A 97 -15.50 -2.35 10.23
CA ILE A 97 -16.44 -3.30 10.87
C ILE A 97 -17.70 -3.58 10.04
N GLY A 98 -17.87 -2.94 8.89
CA GLY A 98 -19.01 -3.22 8.01
C GLY A 98 -19.09 -2.32 6.79
N VAL A 99 -20.21 -2.40 6.07
CA VAL A 99 -20.54 -1.57 4.91
C VAL A 99 -22.02 -1.18 4.90
N ILE A 100 -22.33 0.01 4.38
CA ILE A 100 -23.71 0.44 4.11
C ILE A 100 -24.03 0.03 2.67
N ARG A 101 -24.91 -0.94 2.47
CA ARG A 101 -25.28 -1.41 1.11
C ARG A 101 -26.13 -0.42 0.34
N LYS A 102 -27.06 0.22 1.05
CA LYS A 102 -28.02 1.18 0.49
C LYS A 102 -28.69 1.98 1.59
N TYR A 103 -29.27 3.10 1.22
CA TYR A 103 -30.16 3.88 2.07
C TYR A 103 -31.60 3.60 1.66
N LYS A 104 -32.46 3.32 2.64
CA LYS A 104 -33.91 3.21 2.44
C LYS A 104 -34.58 4.25 3.32
N ASN A 105 -35.23 5.27 2.71
CA ASN A 105 -35.85 6.39 3.43
C ASN A 105 -34.88 7.09 4.40
N ASN A 106 -33.66 7.41 3.94
CA ASN A 106 -32.56 7.98 4.75
C ASN A 106 -32.08 7.10 5.92
N ILE A 107 -32.52 5.85 6.01
CA ILE A 107 -32.03 4.88 7.00
C ILE A 107 -30.98 3.99 6.33
N PRO A 108 -29.75 3.92 6.86
CA PRO A 108 -28.69 3.09 6.30
C PRO A 108 -28.97 1.60 6.55
N GLN A 109 -28.86 0.78 5.51
CA GLN A 109 -28.86 -0.68 5.63
C GLN A 109 -27.42 -1.17 5.76
N CYS A 110 -27.05 -1.47 7.00
CA CYS A 110 -25.69 -1.83 7.39
C CYS A 110 -25.52 -3.34 7.45
N ASP A 111 -24.47 -3.85 6.82
CA ASP A 111 -23.97 -5.21 7.00
C ASP A 111 -22.67 -5.14 7.79
N PHE A 112 -22.71 -5.63 9.03
CA PHE A 112 -21.52 -5.71 9.89
C PHE A 112 -20.78 -7.02 9.65
N PHE A 113 -19.47 -6.94 9.61
CA PHE A 113 -18.60 -8.10 9.52
C PHE A 113 -18.64 -8.88 10.84
N ASN A 114 -18.86 -10.20 10.75
CA ASN A 114 -18.71 -11.05 11.93
C ASN A 114 -17.22 -11.19 12.29
N GLU A 115 -16.88 -11.54 13.53
CA GLU A 115 -15.48 -11.72 13.98
C GLU A 115 -14.65 -12.61 13.03
N LYS A 116 -15.25 -13.65 12.45
CA LYS A 116 -14.61 -14.54 11.46
C LYS A 116 -14.26 -13.87 10.12
N GLN A 117 -14.89 -12.75 9.77
CA GLN A 117 -14.62 -11.98 8.54
C GLN A 117 -13.56 -10.89 8.78
N ILE A 118 -13.43 -10.38 10.00
CA ILE A 118 -12.44 -9.36 10.38
C ILE A 118 -11.01 -9.93 10.27
N ASP A 119 -10.80 -11.20 10.60
CA ASP A 119 -9.50 -11.87 10.44
C ASP A 119 -9.05 -11.96 8.98
N ASN A 120 -9.99 -12.05 8.03
CA ASN A 120 -9.66 -12.06 6.60
C ASN A 120 -9.35 -10.66 6.05
N ILE A 121 -9.90 -9.59 6.65
CA ILE A 121 -9.64 -8.20 6.24
C ILE A 121 -8.31 -7.70 6.82
N LYS A 122 -7.95 -8.10 8.04
CA LYS A 122 -6.64 -7.77 8.65
C LYS A 122 -5.45 -8.35 7.87
N ASN A 123 -5.68 -9.39 7.06
CA ASN A 123 -4.67 -9.97 6.18
C ASN A 123 -4.56 -9.28 4.81
N PHE A 124 -5.39 -8.27 4.52
CA PHE A 124 -5.34 -7.52 3.25
C PHE A 124 -4.46 -6.26 3.28
N ASP A 125 -3.99 -5.82 4.46
CA ASP A 125 -3.11 -4.65 4.61
C ASP A 125 -1.60 -5.00 4.73
N LEU A 126 -1.20 -6.19 4.27
CA LEU A 126 0.22 -6.60 4.20
C LEU A 126 0.63 -7.26 2.87
N VAL A 127 0.02 -6.85 1.75
CA VAL A 127 0.53 -7.17 0.39
C VAL A 127 0.63 -5.92 -0.47
#